data_AF-A0A2H9MK85-F1
#
_entry.id   AF-A0A2H9MK85-F1
#
_cell.length_a   1.000
_cell.length_b   1.000
_cell.length_c   1.000
_cell.angle_alpha   90.00
_cell.angle_beta   90.00
_cell.angle_gamma   90.00
#
_symmetry.space_group_name_H-M   'P 1'
#
loop_
_entity.id
_entity.type
_entity.pdbx_description
1 polymer ?
#
loop_
_entity_poly.entity_id
_entity_poly.type
_entity_poly.pdbx_seq_one_letter_code
_entity_poly.pdbx_strand_id
1 'polypeptide(L)'
;KLYQLLSIFQGMGFEDLTELDKKLYEYIKNGDFVSKKWSTSEAAKKLGAKEEDIYQSLSNLAKHIKDKIEINYRDGGLRIIAE
;
A
#
# COMPACT_ATOMS: atom_id res chain seq x y z
N LYS A 1 -12.84 13.15 -25.02
CA LYS A 1 -13.59 13.40 -23.75
C LYS A 1 -14.11 12.11 -23.12
N LEU A 2 -14.78 11.21 -23.84
CA LEU A 2 -15.25 9.93 -23.29
C LEU A 2 -14.12 8.98 -22.82
N TYR A 3 -13.01 8.91 -23.57
CA TYR A 3 -11.83 8.13 -23.18
C TYR A 3 -11.21 8.57 -21.85
N GLN A 4 -11.14 9.88 -21.59
CA GLN A 4 -10.56 10.44 -20.37
C GLN A 4 -11.45 10.19 -19.15
N LEU A 5 -12.78 10.14 -19.35
CA LEU A 5 -13.74 9.71 -18.34
C LEU A 5 -13.67 8.21 -18.09
N LEU A 6 -13.48 7.38 -19.12
CA LEU A 6 -13.23 5.95 -18.93
C LEU A 6 -11.93 5.70 -18.15
N SER A 7 -10.85 6.45 -18.39
CA SER A 7 -9.60 6.34 -17.61
C SER A 7 -9.76 6.70 -16.12
N ILE A 8 -10.78 7.48 -15.76
CA ILE A 8 -11.10 7.82 -14.36
C ILE A 8 -11.95 6.71 -13.70
N PHE A 9 -12.65 5.90 -14.49
CA PHE A 9 -13.53 4.81 -14.03
C PHE A 9 -12.91 3.40 -14.17
N GLN A 10 -11.92 3.21 -15.05
CA GLN A 10 -10.98 2.11 -14.97
C GLN A 10 -10.10 2.44 -13.76
N GLY A 11 -10.15 1.62 -12.70
CA GLY A 11 -9.35 1.88 -11.50
C GLY A 11 -7.90 2.14 -11.89
N MET A 12 -7.31 3.21 -11.34
CA MET A 12 -5.90 3.53 -11.51
C MET A 12 -5.09 2.33 -11.02
N GLY A 13 -4.62 1.49 -11.94
CA GLY A 13 -4.24 0.11 -11.63
C GLY A 13 -2.85 -0.01 -11.03
N PHE A 14 -2.39 -1.25 -10.92
CA PHE A 14 -1.05 -1.58 -10.44
C PHE A 14 0.06 -0.92 -11.29
N GLU A 15 -0.23 -0.62 -12.55
CA GLU A 15 0.62 0.10 -13.50
C GLU A 15 0.91 1.56 -13.10
N ASP A 16 0.03 2.20 -12.34
CA ASP A 16 0.20 3.59 -11.88
C ASP A 16 1.04 3.70 -10.60
N LEU A 17 1.44 2.55 -10.03
CA LEU A 17 2.26 2.48 -8.83
C LEU A 17 3.73 2.78 -9.13
N THR A 18 4.36 3.54 -8.23
CA THR A 18 5.82 3.72 -8.28
C THR A 18 6.54 2.42 -7.94
N GLU A 19 7.84 2.36 -8.22
CA GLU A 19 8.65 1.20 -7.83
C GLU A 19 8.71 0.99 -6.31
N LEU A 20 8.62 2.05 -5.51
CA LEU A 20 8.53 1.93 -4.05
C LEU A 20 7.16 1.37 -3.64
N ASP A 21 6.08 1.81 -4.27
CA ASP A 21 4.73 1.32 -4.00
C ASP A 21 4.64 -0.19 -4.25
N LYS A 22 5.17 -0.66 -5.38
CA LYS A 22 5.22 -2.11 -5.71
C LYS A 22 6.05 -2.90 -4.71
N LYS A 23 7.20 -2.36 -4.27
CA LYS A 23 8.02 -3.01 -3.24
C LYS A 23 7.32 -3.06 -1.89
N LEU A 24 6.61 -1.99 -1.52
CA LEU A 24 5.83 -1.94 -0.29
C LEU A 24 4.67 -2.93 -0.34
N TYR A 25 3.98 -3.02 -1.48
CA TYR A 25 2.94 -4.02 -1.72
C TYR A 25 3.46 -5.44 -1.48
N GLU A 26 4.56 -5.81 -2.14
CA GLU A 26 5.17 -7.13 -1.97
C GLU A 26 5.66 -7.37 -0.54
N TYR A 27 6.19 -6.34 0.13
CA TYR A 27 6.57 -6.44 1.54
C TYR A 27 5.38 -6.75 2.45
N ILE A 28 4.24 -6.07 2.23
CA ILE A 28 3.00 -6.30 2.96
C ILE A 28 2.46 -7.70 2.67
N LYS A 29 2.37 -8.07 1.39
CA LYS A 29 1.83 -9.36 0.93
C LYS A 29 2.59 -10.56 1.48
N ASN A 30 3.92 -10.45 1.57
CA ASN A 30 4.77 -11.52 2.09
C ASN A 30 4.94 -11.47 3.63
N GLY A 31 4.39 -10.46 4.30
CA GLY A 31 4.51 -10.27 5.75
C GLY A 31 3.29 -10.76 6.52
N ASP A 32 3.51 -11.32 7.71
CA ASP A 32 2.42 -11.59 8.66
C ASP A 32 2.09 -10.32 9.46
N PHE A 33 1.27 -9.47 8.86
CA PHE A 33 0.68 -8.29 9.50
C PHE A 33 -0.77 -8.52 9.93
N VAL A 34 -1.20 -9.78 10.03
CA VAL A 34 -2.44 -10.17 10.70
C VAL A 34 -2.13 -10.35 12.19
N SER A 35 -1.06 -11.09 12.51
CA SER A 35 -0.62 -11.33 13.88
C SER A 35 0.23 -10.17 14.40
N LYS A 36 1.09 -9.57 13.57
CA LYS A 36 2.02 -8.51 13.99
C LYS A 36 1.47 -7.13 13.69
N LYS A 37 1.76 -6.19 14.59
CA LYS A 37 1.45 -4.76 14.39
C LYS A 37 2.25 -4.22 13.21
N TRP A 38 1.62 -3.41 12.38
CA TRP A 38 2.31 -2.61 11.38
C TRP A 38 3.25 -1.61 12.05
N SER A 39 4.44 -1.43 11.47
CA SER A 39 5.42 -0.42 11.87
C SER A 39 6.00 0.24 10.62
N THR A 40 5.66 1.52 10.42
CA THR A 40 6.19 2.29 9.28
C THR A 40 7.70 2.39 9.34
N SER A 41 8.29 2.57 10.53
CA SER A 41 9.73 2.63 10.74
C SER A 41 10.43 1.33 10.32
N GLU A 42 9.84 0.17 10.61
CA GLU A 42 10.40 -1.12 10.22
C GLU A 42 10.32 -1.33 8.70
N ALA A 43 9.20 -0.96 8.08
CA ALA A 43 9.03 -1.03 6.64
C ALA A 43 10.03 -0.11 5.92
N ALA A 44 10.18 1.13 6.39
CA ALA A 44 11.13 2.10 5.88
C ALA A 44 12.57 1.55 5.94
N LYS A 45 12.96 0.99 7.09
CA LYS A 45 14.26 0.34 7.26
C LYS A 45 14.44 -0.85 6.31
N LYS A 46 13.44 -1.70 6.16
CA LYS A 46 13.51 -2.90 5.32
C LYS A 46 13.62 -2.56 3.83
N LEU A 47 12.97 -1.49 3.40
CA LEU A 47 12.92 -1.04 2.01
C LEU A 47 13.99 -0.01 1.65
N GLY A 48 14.76 0.48 2.64
CA GLY A 48 15.78 1.50 2.43
C GLY A 48 15.18 2.85 2.02
N ALA A 49 14.01 3.19 2.57
CA ALA A 49 13.26 4.41 2.28
C ALA A 49 13.08 5.25 3.56
N LYS A 50 12.61 6.49 3.42
CA LYS A 50 12.19 7.29 4.57
C LYS A 50 10.76 6.93 4.95
N GLU A 51 10.38 7.15 6.22
CA GLU A 51 9.00 6.92 6.65
C GLU A 51 7.98 7.77 5.88
N GLU A 52 8.32 9.02 5.52
CA GLU A 52 7.49 9.89 4.69
C GLU A 52 7.13 9.25 3.34
N ASP A 53 8.09 8.58 2.71
CA ASP A 53 7.89 7.88 1.45
C ASP A 53 7.00 6.65 1.64
N ILE A 54 7.13 5.93 2.77
CA ILE A 54 6.26 4.80 3.09
C ILE A 54 4.81 5.26 3.32
N TYR A 55 4.58 6.37 4.01
CA TYR A 55 3.23 6.92 4.18
C TYR A 55 2.61 7.30 2.83
N GLN A 56 3.40 7.93 1.95
CA GLN A 56 2.95 8.26 0.60
C GLN A 56 2.64 6.99 -0.21
N SER A 57 3.48 5.97 -0.13
CA SER A 57 3.23 4.69 -0.79
C SER A 57 1.98 3.99 -0.26
N LEU A 58 1.74 3.95 1.05
CA LEU A 58 0.48 3.42 1.61
C LEU A 58 -0.75 4.17 1.07
N SER A 59 -0.66 5.50 0.97
CA SER A 59 -1.71 6.33 0.36
C SER A 59 -1.96 5.98 -1.11
N ASN A 60 -0.88 5.78 -1.88
CA ASN A 60 -0.98 5.35 -3.26
C ASN A 60 -1.61 3.95 -3.37
N LEU A 61 -1.20 2.98 -2.56
CA LEU A 61 -1.82 1.65 -2.58
C LEU A 61 -3.32 1.74 -2.26
N ALA A 62 -3.71 2.49 -1.23
CA ALA A 62 -5.12 2.68 -0.88
C ALA A 62 -5.94 3.44 -1.93
N LYS A 63 -5.30 4.29 -2.74
CA LYS A 63 -5.96 5.06 -3.80
C LYS A 63 -6.10 4.27 -5.10
N HIS A 64 -5.07 3.53 -5.47
CA HIS A 64 -4.93 2.88 -6.77
C HIS A 64 -5.40 1.42 -6.75
N ILE A 65 -5.01 0.66 -5.73
CA ILE A 65 -5.30 -0.77 -5.61
C ILE A 65 -6.10 -1.08 -4.33
N LYS A 66 -7.11 -0.27 -4.05
CA LYS A 66 -7.90 -0.33 -2.80
C LYS A 66 -8.55 -1.69 -2.52
N ASP A 67 -8.84 -2.45 -3.57
CA ASP A 67 -9.42 -3.79 -3.50
C ASP A 67 -8.38 -4.88 -3.20
N LYS A 68 -7.09 -4.51 -3.18
CA LYS A 68 -5.94 -5.39 -2.93
C LYS A 68 -5.27 -5.13 -1.58
N ILE A 69 -5.72 -4.12 -0.84
CA ILE A 69 -5.17 -3.76 0.48
C ILE A 69 -6.29 -3.66 1.50
N GLU A 70 -6.07 -4.24 2.67
CA GLU A 70 -6.93 -4.09 3.84
C GLU A 70 -6.14 -3.44 4.99
N ILE A 71 -6.73 -2.42 5.62
CA ILE A 71 -6.15 -1.74 6.79
C ILE A 71 -7.10 -1.86 7.97
N ASN A 72 -6.65 -2.51 9.03
CA ASN A 72 -7.42 -2.73 10.25
C ASN A 72 -6.71 -2.15 11.48
N TYR A 73 -7.48 -1.75 12.48
CA TYR A 73 -6.94 -1.40 13.80
C TYR A 73 -7.33 -2.47 14.81
N ARG A 74 -6.34 -3.11 15.42
CA ARG A 74 -6.54 -4.20 16.40
C ARG A 74 -5.45 -4.20 17.46
N ASP A 75 -5.88 -4.35 18.72
CA ASP A 75 -5.00 -4.47 19.90
C ASP A 75 -4.01 -3.31 20.04
N GLY A 76 -4.48 -2.08 19.79
CA GLY A 76 -3.65 -0.88 19.91
C GLY A 76 -2.62 -0.73 18.78
N GLY A 77 -2.90 -1.21 17.57
CA GLY A 77 -1.99 -1.07 16.44
C GLY A 77 -2.65 -1.39 15.10
N LEU A 78 -2.07 -0.86 14.03
CA LEU A 78 -2.52 -1.15 12.66
C LEU A 78 -2.14 -2.58 12.24
N ARG A 79 -2.92 -3.14 11.32
CA ARG A 79 -2.70 -4.37 10.58
C ARG A 79 -2.94 -4.03 9.11
N ILE A 80 -1.98 -4.31 8.25
CA ILE A 80 -2.07 -3.98 6.82
C ILE A 80 -1.85 -5.28 6.06
N ILE A 81 -2.81 -5.68 5.24
CA ILE A 81 -2.81 -6.96 4.52
C ILE A 81 -2.91 -6.66 3.03
N ALA A 82 -2.27 -7.49 2.19
CA ALA A 82 -2.30 -7.35 0.73
C ALA A 82 -2.54 -8.70 0.05
N GLU A 83 -3.26 -8.72 -1.09
CA GLU A 83 -3.62 -9.92 -1.88
C GLU A 83 -3.20 -9.85 -3.36
#